data_AF-T1BCH7-F1
#
_entry.id   AF-T1BCH7-F1
#
_cell.length_a   1.000
_cell.length_b   1.000
_cell.length_c   1.000
_cell.angle_alpha   90.00
_cell.angle_beta   90.00
_cell.angle_gamma   90.00
#
_symmetry.space_group_name_H-M   'P 1'
#
loop_
_entity.id
_entity.type
_entity.pdbx_description
1 polymer ?
#
loop_
_entity_poly.entity_id
_entity_poly.type
_entity_poly.pdbx_seq_one_letter_code
_entity_poly.pdbx_strand_id
1 'polypeptide(L)'
;MADGSPLRVYTERLGRALGAFFDSRSDFPVVKVEVGMRYGQPSIACALDRLEGCSPVIVLPLYPQYSIATTASSFDGLAHALERRRHVPELTFIRGYHAEPDYVAAVADRIRWDWRERGSEPDHLLISFHGLPRRSVAHGDPY
;
A
#
# COMPACT_ATOMS: atom_id res chain seq x y z
N MET A 1 15.92 13.80 9.56
CA MET A 1 15.83 12.35 9.78
C MET A 1 16.98 11.70 9.03
N ALA A 2 17.81 10.90 9.70
CA ALA A 2 19.05 10.35 9.13
C ALA A 2 18.85 9.07 8.27
N ASP A 3 17.61 8.57 8.15
CA ASP A 3 17.30 7.22 7.65
C ASP A 3 16.84 7.15 6.17
N GLY A 4 17.08 8.20 5.38
CA GLY A 4 16.71 8.27 3.95
C GLY A 4 15.31 8.85 3.69
N SER A 5 14.71 8.52 2.54
CA SER A 5 13.40 9.06 2.14
C SER A 5 12.31 8.73 3.18
N PRO A 6 11.51 9.71 3.64
CA PRO A 6 10.44 9.48 4.61
C PRO A 6 9.48 8.37 4.19
N LEU A 7 9.16 8.30 2.89
CA LEU A 7 8.29 7.25 2.34
C LEU A 7 8.82 5.85 2.69
N ARG A 8 10.12 5.62 2.50
CA ARG A 8 10.74 4.32 2.83
C ARG A 8 10.66 4.05 4.32
N VAL A 9 11.06 5.00 5.14
CA VAL A 9 11.09 4.85 6.61
C VAL A 9 9.71 4.50 7.15
N TYR A 10 8.67 5.22 6.73
CA TYR A 10 7.31 4.97 7.19
C TYR A 10 6.73 3.67 6.62
N THR A 11 7.03 3.33 5.36
CA THR A 11 6.58 2.06 4.75
C THR A 11 7.18 0.86 5.47
N GLU A 12 8.47 0.88 5.77
CA GLU A 12 9.12 -0.21 6.51
C GLU A 12 8.60 -0.31 7.95
N ARG A 13 8.31 0.82 8.61
CA ARG A 13 7.66 0.83 9.93
C ARG A 13 6.26 0.22 9.88
N LEU A 14 5.47 0.56 8.85
CA LEU A 14 4.15 -0.02 8.63
C LEU A 14 4.23 -1.53 8.42
N GLY A 15 5.15 -2.00 7.56
CA GLY A 15 5.37 -3.42 7.32
C GLY A 15 5.75 -4.18 8.59
N ARG A 16 6.67 -3.65 9.40
CA ARG A 16 7.04 -4.25 10.70
C ARG A 16 5.88 -4.28 11.68
N ALA A 17 5.11 -3.20 11.77
CA ALA A 17 3.95 -3.14 12.66
C ALA A 17 2.87 -4.15 12.26
N LEU A 18 2.63 -4.32 10.96
CA LEU A 18 1.68 -5.31 10.44
C LEU A 18 2.18 -6.74 10.67
N GLY A 19 3.48 -7.00 10.50
CA GLY A 19 4.08 -8.29 10.84
C GLY A 19 3.89 -8.63 12.33
N ALA A 20 4.25 -7.70 13.22
CA ALA A 20 4.05 -7.88 14.66
C ALA A 20 2.58 -8.06 15.05
N PHE A 21 1.66 -7.40 14.35
CA PHE A 21 0.22 -7.61 14.53
C PHE A 21 -0.15 -9.07 14.24
N PHE A 22 0.26 -9.64 13.10
CA PHE A 22 -0.03 -11.04 12.80
C PHE A 22 0.71 -12.03 13.72
N ASP A 23 1.96 -11.74 14.10
CA ASP A 23 2.71 -12.59 15.05
C ASP A 23 1.99 -12.69 16.41
N SER A 24 1.24 -11.65 16.80
CA SER A 24 0.45 -11.65 18.05
C SER A 24 -0.87 -12.42 17.97
N ARG A 25 -1.27 -12.87 16.78
CA ARG A 25 -2.57 -13.49 16.50
C ARG A 25 -2.44 -15.02 16.43
N SER A 26 -2.73 -15.70 17.53
CA SER A 26 -2.74 -17.17 17.58
C SER A 26 -3.88 -17.82 16.80
N ASP A 27 -4.90 -17.04 16.42
CA ASP A 27 -6.06 -17.45 15.63
C ASP A 27 -5.87 -17.28 14.12
N PHE A 28 -4.68 -16.87 13.67
CA PHE A 28 -4.32 -16.70 12.27
C PHE A 28 -3.23 -17.70 11.85
N PRO A 29 -3.14 -18.07 10.55
CA PRO A 29 -1.96 -18.74 10.04
C PRO A 29 -0.72 -17.85 10.20
N VAL A 30 0.47 -18.45 10.08
CA VAL A 30 1.72 -17.68 10.04
C VAL A 30 1.71 -16.76 8.81
N VAL A 31 1.73 -15.44 9.04
CA VAL A 31 1.75 -14.44 7.97
C VAL A 31 3.11 -13.77 7.92
N LYS A 32 3.79 -13.88 6.77
CA LYS A 32 5.01 -13.13 6.50
C LYS A 32 4.68 -11.83 5.78
N VAL A 33 5.17 -10.72 6.30
CA VAL A 33 4.94 -9.37 5.74
C VAL A 33 6.24 -8.81 5.18
N GLU A 34 6.21 -8.39 3.92
CA GLU A 34 7.33 -7.73 3.23
C GLU A 34 6.82 -6.49 2.50
N VAL A 35 7.69 -5.49 2.36
CA VAL A 35 7.38 -4.25 1.63
C VAL A 35 8.20 -4.17 0.33
N GLY A 36 7.57 -3.71 -0.74
CA GLY A 36 8.19 -3.62 -2.06
C GLY A 36 7.86 -2.30 -2.75
N MET A 37 8.88 -1.55 -3.12
CA MET A 37 8.78 -0.31 -3.87
C MET A 37 8.75 -0.61 -5.37
N ARG A 38 7.82 0.02 -6.10
CA ARG A 38 7.83 0.05 -7.57
C ARG A 38 9.09 0.73 -8.09
N TYR A 39 9.47 1.85 -7.47
CA TYR A 39 10.70 2.58 -7.75
C TYR A 39 11.47 2.78 -6.44
N GLY A 40 12.63 2.14 -6.31
CA GLY A 40 13.48 2.26 -5.12
C GLY A 40 13.72 0.92 -4.42
N GLN A 41 14.22 1.01 -3.18
CA GLN A 41 14.57 -0.13 -2.34
C GLN A 41 13.83 -0.08 -1.00
N PRO A 42 13.40 -1.24 -0.45
CA PRO A 42 13.45 -2.57 -1.07
C PRO A 42 12.53 -2.66 -2.29
N SER A 43 12.96 -3.32 -3.37
CA SER A 43 12.16 -3.46 -4.60
C SER A 43 11.09 -4.56 -4.49
N ILE A 44 10.06 -4.54 -5.35
CA ILE A 44 9.07 -5.62 -5.45
C ILE A 44 9.74 -7.00 -5.65
N ALA A 45 10.77 -7.06 -6.50
CA ALA A 45 11.50 -8.32 -6.73
C ALA A 45 12.19 -8.83 -5.46
N CYS A 46 12.85 -7.94 -4.71
CA CYS A 46 13.49 -8.30 -3.44
C CYS A 46 12.47 -8.72 -2.37
N ALA A 47 11.28 -8.11 -2.35
CA ALA A 47 10.21 -8.51 -1.45
C ALA A 47 9.74 -9.94 -1.79
N LEU A 48 9.55 -10.25 -3.08
CA LEU A 48 9.20 -11.60 -3.53
C LEU A 48 10.28 -12.64 -3.19
N ASP A 49 11.57 -12.31 -3.30
CA ASP A 49 12.66 -13.21 -2.87
C ASP A 49 12.53 -13.56 -1.38
N ARG A 50 12.20 -12.57 -0.55
CA ARG A 50 11.99 -12.79 0.89
C ARG A 50 10.71 -13.58 1.16
N LEU A 51 9.72 -13.53 0.28
CA LEU A 51 8.47 -14.30 0.38
C LEU A 51 8.56 -15.69 -0.27
N GLU A 52 9.74 -16.15 -0.72
CA GLU A 52 9.87 -17.51 -1.24
C GLU A 52 9.41 -18.56 -0.21
N GLY A 53 8.58 -19.50 -0.68
CA GLY A 53 7.92 -20.51 0.16
C GLY A 53 6.58 -20.07 0.74
N CYS A 54 6.19 -18.79 0.65
CA CYS A 54 4.85 -18.33 1.04
C CYS A 54 3.85 -18.53 -0.11
N SER A 55 2.69 -19.13 0.19
CA SER A 55 1.54 -19.19 -0.71
C SER A 55 0.25 -19.34 0.12
N PRO A 56 -0.82 -18.58 -0.17
CA PRO A 56 -0.90 -17.53 -1.18
C PRO A 56 -0.10 -16.26 -0.80
N VAL A 57 0.24 -15.46 -1.80
CA VAL A 57 0.81 -14.11 -1.66
C VAL A 57 -0.27 -13.08 -1.94
N ILE A 58 -0.55 -12.22 -0.97
CA ILE A 58 -1.46 -11.09 -1.11
C ILE A 58 -0.64 -9.82 -1.36
N VAL A 59 -0.92 -9.14 -2.46
CA VAL A 59 -0.29 -7.87 -2.81
C VAL A 59 -1.29 -6.74 -2.56
N LEU A 60 -0.95 -5.88 -1.60
CA LEU A 60 -1.69 -4.69 -1.24
C LEU A 60 -0.91 -3.43 -1.63
N PRO A 61 -1.23 -2.78 -2.77
CA PRO A 61 -0.70 -1.47 -3.09
C PRO A 61 -1.07 -0.47 -1.98
N LEU A 62 -0.18 0.43 -1.58
CA LEU A 62 -0.48 1.46 -0.58
C LEU A 62 -1.22 2.68 -1.16
N TYR A 63 -1.93 2.46 -2.28
CA TYR A 63 -2.78 3.43 -2.96
C TYR A 63 -4.25 2.97 -2.81
N PRO A 64 -5.06 3.64 -1.97
CA PRO A 64 -6.46 3.24 -1.75
C PRO A 64 -7.32 3.33 -3.01
N GLN A 65 -7.13 4.38 -3.81
CA GLN A 65 -7.75 4.60 -5.10
C GLN A 65 -6.88 4.00 -6.20
N TYR A 66 -7.49 3.26 -7.11
CA TYR A 66 -6.79 2.72 -8.27
C TYR A 66 -6.46 3.84 -9.25
N SER A 67 -5.21 3.90 -9.70
CA SER A 67 -4.81 4.65 -10.90
C SER A 67 -3.93 3.77 -11.79
N ILE A 68 -3.97 4.04 -13.10
CA ILE A 68 -3.05 3.41 -14.06
C ILE A 68 -1.61 3.81 -13.73
N ALA A 69 -1.39 5.06 -13.32
CA ALA A 69 -0.07 5.59 -13.04
C ALA A 69 0.59 5.01 -11.77
N THR A 70 -0.19 4.44 -10.84
CA THR A 70 0.31 3.95 -9.55
C THR A 70 0.06 2.45 -9.37
N THR A 71 -1.20 2.06 -9.23
CA THR A 71 -1.61 0.69 -8.93
C THR A 71 -1.34 -0.25 -10.10
N ALA A 72 -1.70 0.14 -11.33
CA ALA A 72 -1.40 -0.65 -12.52
C ALA A 72 0.11 -0.74 -12.77
N SER A 73 0.83 0.39 -12.65
CA SER A 73 2.30 0.39 -12.74
C SER A 73 2.94 -0.54 -11.70
N SER A 74 2.42 -0.58 -10.46
CA SER A 74 2.88 -1.54 -9.45
C SER A 74 2.61 -2.99 -9.86
N PHE A 75 1.43 -3.27 -10.43
CA PHE A 75 1.10 -4.57 -10.99
C PHE A 75 2.03 -4.98 -12.13
N ASP A 76 2.37 -4.08 -13.06
CA ASP A 76 3.35 -4.37 -14.12
C ASP A 76 4.71 -4.78 -13.54
N GLY A 77 5.07 -4.22 -12.38
CA GLY A 77 6.35 -4.49 -11.71
C GLY A 77 6.37 -5.83 -11.03
N LEU A 78 5.24 -6.18 -10.43
CA LEU A 78 4.98 -7.51 -9.91
C LEU A 78 5.02 -8.55 -11.03
N ALA A 79 4.31 -8.32 -12.13
CA ALA A 79 4.26 -9.21 -13.28
C ALA A 79 5.67 -9.45 -13.86
N HIS A 80 6.45 -8.38 -14.06
CA HIS A 80 7.83 -8.49 -14.53
C HIS A 80 8.74 -9.22 -13.54
N ALA A 81 8.55 -9.03 -12.24
CA ALA A 81 9.31 -9.75 -11.21
C ALA A 81 8.95 -11.25 -11.17
N LEU A 82 7.70 -11.61 -11.45
CA LEU A 82 7.22 -12.99 -11.51
C LEU A 82 7.63 -13.71 -12.80
N GLU A 83 7.71 -12.99 -13.93
CA GLU A 83 8.12 -13.53 -15.24
C GLU A 83 9.46 -14.29 -15.17
N ARG A 84 10.35 -13.84 -14.29
CA ARG A 84 11.69 -14.42 -14.11
C ARG A 84 11.75 -15.64 -13.17
N ARG A 85 10.63 -16.01 -12.54
CA ARG A 85 10.60 -17.07 -11.51
C ARG A 85 10.02 -18.37 -12.07
N ARG A 86 10.57 -19.50 -11.62
CA ARG A 86 10.06 -20.83 -11.96
C ARG A 86 8.84 -21.23 -11.14
N HIS A 87 8.77 -20.79 -9.88
CA HIS A 87 7.66 -21.03 -8.98
C HIS A 87 6.88 -19.73 -8.82
N VAL A 88 5.66 -19.71 -9.36
CA VAL A 88 4.72 -18.60 -9.20
C VAL A 88 3.76 -18.98 -8.07
N PRO A 89 3.67 -18.19 -6.97
CA PRO A 89 2.75 -18.50 -5.89
C PRO A 89 1.30 -18.24 -6.32
N GLU A 90 0.34 -18.80 -5.59
CA GLU A 90 -1.04 -18.33 -5.69
C GLU A 90 -1.06 -16.84 -5.30
N LEU A 91 -1.66 -15.99 -6.14
CA LEU A 91 -1.52 -14.54 -6.04
C LEU A 91 -2.89 -13.88 -5.97
N THR A 92 -3.09 -13.04 -4.95
CA THR A 92 -4.21 -12.12 -4.87
C THR A 92 -3.69 -10.69 -4.93
N PHE A 93 -4.11 -9.92 -5.93
CA PHE A 93 -3.76 -8.51 -6.06
C PHE A 93 -4.96 -7.63 -5.69
N ILE A 94 -4.82 -6.81 -4.64
CA ILE A 94 -5.89 -5.91 -4.20
C ILE A 94 -5.89 -4.67 -5.10
N ARG A 95 -6.95 -4.53 -5.90
CA ARG A 95 -7.09 -3.44 -6.88
C ARG A 95 -7.24 -2.06 -6.22
N GLY A 96 -7.94 -1.99 -5.10
CA GLY A 96 -8.20 -0.75 -4.37
C GLY A 96 -9.10 -1.01 -3.17
N TYR A 97 -9.07 -0.09 -2.21
CA TYR A 97 -9.74 -0.21 -0.91
C TYR A 97 -10.23 1.15 -0.38
N HIS A 98 -10.37 2.15 -1.26
CA HIS A 98 -10.81 3.50 -0.89
C HIS A 98 -12.19 3.55 -0.21
N ALA A 99 -13.06 2.56 -0.47
CA ALA A 99 -14.40 2.45 0.10
C ALA A 99 -14.48 1.45 1.27
N GLU A 100 -13.36 0.84 1.67
CA GLU A 100 -13.35 -0.08 2.82
C GLU A 100 -13.72 0.68 4.10
N PRO A 101 -14.75 0.24 4.85
CA PRO A 101 -15.25 0.97 6.02
C PRO A 101 -14.17 1.27 7.05
N ASP A 102 -13.28 0.32 7.33
CA ASP A 102 -12.20 0.49 8.31
C ASP A 102 -11.14 1.48 7.83
N TYR A 103 -10.87 1.54 6.52
CA TYR A 103 -9.98 2.54 5.95
C TYR A 103 -10.59 3.95 6.06
N VAL A 104 -11.87 4.10 5.70
CA VAL A 104 -12.60 5.36 5.81
C VAL A 104 -12.65 5.83 7.27
N ALA A 105 -12.92 4.91 8.21
CA ALA A 105 -12.92 5.20 9.64
C ALA A 105 -11.55 5.67 10.12
N ALA A 106 -10.46 4.99 9.74
CA ALA A 106 -9.10 5.37 10.13
C ALA A 106 -8.72 6.78 9.63
N VAL A 107 -9.11 7.14 8.40
CA VAL A 107 -8.88 8.48 7.85
C VAL A 107 -9.72 9.52 8.61
N ALA A 108 -11.00 9.26 8.83
CA ALA A 108 -11.90 10.16 9.55
C ALA A 108 -11.43 10.39 11.00
N ASP A 109 -10.98 9.33 11.68
CA ASP A 109 -10.47 9.42 13.05
C ASP A 109 -9.17 10.20 13.12
N ARG A 110 -8.30 10.09 12.12
CA ARG A 110 -7.11 10.93 12.04
C ARG A 110 -7.45 12.41 11.89
N ILE A 111 -8.46 12.75 11.08
CA ILE A 111 -8.94 14.12 10.91
C ILE A 111 -9.51 14.66 12.23
N ARG A 112 -10.41 13.90 12.86
CA ARG A 112 -11.01 14.27 14.16
C ARG A 112 -9.97 14.41 15.27
N TRP A 113 -8.95 13.55 15.26
CA TRP A 113 -7.84 13.65 16.20
C TRP A 113 -7.10 14.99 16.04
N ASP A 114 -6.79 15.41 14.80
CA ASP A 114 -6.13 16.70 14.54
C ASP A 114 -7.00 17.90 15.00
N TRP A 115 -8.32 17.84 14.81
CA TRP A 115 -9.23 18.88 15.33
C TRP A 115 -9.21 18.98 16.86
N ARG A 116 -9.19 17.84 17.56
CA ARG A 116 -9.10 17.81 19.02
C ARG A 116 -7.77 18.39 19.51
N GLU A 117 -6.66 18.04 18.87
CA GLU A 117 -5.33 18.57 19.20
C GLU A 117 -5.24 20.09 18.98
N ARG A 118 -5.97 20.63 17.98
CA ARG A 118 -6.07 22.06 17.72
C ARG A 118 -7.10 22.78 18.59
N GLY A 119 -7.95 22.04 19.30
CA GLY A 119 -9.00 22.58 20.17
C GLY A 119 -10.23 23.15 19.45
N SER A 120 -10.36 22.96 18.12
CA SER A 120 -11.52 23.44 17.35
C SER A 120 -11.70 22.69 16.03
N GLU A 121 -12.95 22.60 15.58
CA GLU A 121 -13.31 22.12 14.24
C GLU A 121 -13.26 23.30 13.24
N PRO A 122 -12.65 23.13 12.05
CA PRO A 122 -12.57 24.19 11.05
C PRO A 122 -13.90 24.34 10.29
N ASP A 123 -14.18 25.54 9.77
CA ASP A 123 -15.35 25.79 8.92
C ASP A 123 -15.31 25.03 7.58
N HIS A 124 -14.12 24.65 7.14
CA HIS A 124 -13.89 23.98 5.87
C HIS A 124 -12.86 22.85 6.00
N LEU A 125 -13.16 21.72 5.34
CA LEU A 125 -12.24 20.62 5.12
C LEU A 125 -11.84 20.56 3.65
N LEU A 126 -10.56 20.83 3.34
CA LEU A 126 -10.02 20.67 2.00
C LEU A 126 -9.38 19.29 1.85
N ILE A 127 -9.96 18.45 0.99
CA ILE A 127 -9.36 17.17 0.60
C ILE A 127 -8.61 17.38 -0.72
N SER A 128 -7.29 17.20 -0.67
CA SER A 128 -6.41 17.41 -1.83
C SER A 128 -5.84 16.08 -2.33
N PHE A 129 -5.92 15.86 -3.63
CA PHE A 129 -5.44 14.68 -4.33
C PHE A 129 -4.38 15.08 -5.37
N HIS A 130 -3.53 14.14 -5.80
CA HIS A 130 -2.59 14.40 -6.88
C HIS A 130 -3.32 14.50 -8.20
N GLY A 131 -3.14 15.59 -8.95
CA GLY A 131 -3.76 15.75 -10.25
C GLY A 131 -3.26 14.74 -11.28
N LEU A 132 -4.12 14.34 -12.22
CA LEU A 132 -3.76 13.51 -13.36
C LEU A 132 -3.66 14.32 -14.66
N PRO A 133 -2.76 13.94 -15.58
CA PRO A 133 -2.78 14.48 -16.94
C PRO A 133 -4.12 14.19 -17.63
N ARG A 134 -4.68 15.18 -18.34
CA ARG A 134 -5.95 15.02 -19.08
C ARG A 134 -5.97 13.81 -20.03
N ARG A 135 -4.83 13.50 -20.65
CA ARG A 135 -4.69 12.31 -21.52
C ARG A 135 -4.92 10.99 -20.77
N SER A 136 -4.51 10.89 -19.50
CA SER A 136 -4.69 9.67 -18.70
C SER A 136 -6.16 9.47 -18.39
N VAL A 137 -6.86 10.55 -18.03
CA VAL A 137 -8.31 10.55 -17.84
C VAL A 137 -9.04 10.16 -19.13
N ALA A 138 -8.62 10.74 -20.28
CA ALA A 138 -9.19 10.41 -21.58
C ALA A 138 -8.96 8.94 -21.99
N HIS A 139 -7.91 8.30 -21.49
CA HIS A 139 -7.62 6.88 -21.69
C HIS A 139 -8.30 5.97 -20.65
N GLY A 140 -9.16 6.52 -19.78
CA GLY A 140 -9.98 5.75 -18.84
C GLY A 140 -9.33 5.46 -17.49
N ASP A 141 -8.37 6.27 -17.04
CA ASP A 141 -7.90 6.20 -15.65
C ASP A 141 -9.06 6.50 -14.68
N PRO A 142 -9.38 5.58 -13.74
CA PRO A 142 -10.57 5.71 -12.89
C PRO A 142 -10.32 6.44 -11.55
N TYR A 143 -9.11 6.98 -11.34
CA TYR A 143 -8.75 7.80 -10.17
C TYR A 143 -9.44 9.16 -10.17
#